data_AF-A0A9P6UQP8-F1
#
_entry.id   AF-A0A9P6UQP8-F1
#
_cell.length_a   1.000
_cell.length_b   1.000
_cell.length_c   1.000
_cell.angle_alpha   90.00
_cell.angle_beta   90.00
_cell.angle_gamma   90.00
#
_symmetry.space_group_name_H-M   'P 1'
#
loop_
_entity.id
_entity.type
_entity.pdbx_description
1 polymer ?
#
loop_
_entity_poly.entity_id
_entity_poly.type
_entity_poly.pdbx_seq_one_letter_code
_entity_poly.pdbx_strand_id
1 'polypeptide(L)'
;MGSQEGLSLADQAIASATKTGNWVLLKNVHLALTWLGQLDKRLHSLKAHQNFRLFLTMETNPKVPVNLLRLSRVLMFEPQPGIKANLQESLRGIPAARLAKGPTERARLYFMVAWLHAVVLERLRYVPLGWSKAYEFNDSDQDCALSTIDNWLDTVGQGRANVSPDRIPWDAIRTLLCQSVYGGRVDSDGDQQLLENFVNSFFRAECYDLNFKLVETSEGEQGLVAPEGTKMSQFLEWVNELPEREPPTWLRLPATAERVLSTHKAITMLSKVKKIKSLVDDDDDDM
;
A
#
# COMPACT_ATOMS: atom_id res chain seq x y z
N MET A 1 4.09 18.25 11.17
CA MET A 1 3.73 19.62 10.75
C MET A 1 2.22 19.70 10.63
N GLY A 2 1.60 20.88 10.79
CA GLY A 2 0.14 21.04 10.65
C GLY A 2 -0.58 21.78 11.78
N SER A 3 0.13 22.18 12.85
CA SER A 3 -0.37 23.08 13.90
C SER A 3 0.58 24.27 14.06
N GLN A 4 0.08 25.42 14.56
CA GLN A 4 0.92 26.60 14.78
C GLN A 4 2.05 26.33 15.79
N GLU A 5 1.75 25.61 16.86
CA GLU A 5 2.75 25.18 17.85
C GLU A 5 3.85 24.33 17.21
N GLY A 6 3.47 23.40 16.32
CA GLY A 6 4.42 22.56 15.61
C GLY A 6 5.40 23.33 14.73
N LEU A 7 4.99 24.47 14.15
CA LEU A 7 5.87 25.32 13.33
C LEU A 7 6.94 26.00 14.20
N SER A 8 6.54 26.54 15.36
CA SER A 8 7.45 27.19 16.30
C SER A 8 8.46 26.20 16.87
N LEU A 9 8.00 25.01 17.26
CA LEU A 9 8.87 23.94 17.77
C LEU A 9 9.86 23.45 16.70
N ALA A 10 9.42 23.35 15.44
CA ALA A 10 10.31 22.99 14.33
C ALA A 10 11.43 24.02 14.16
N ASP A 11 11.11 25.31 14.22
CA ASP A 11 12.11 26.39 14.10
C ASP A 11 13.11 26.37 15.25
N GLN A 12 12.65 26.16 16.48
CA GLN A 12 13.51 26.03 17.65
C GLN A 12 14.41 24.80 17.56
N ALA A 13 13.87 23.66 17.14
CA ALA A 13 14.62 22.43 16.95
C ALA A 13 15.72 22.59 15.89
N ILE A 14 15.41 23.21 14.75
CA ILE A 14 16.39 23.52 13.70
C ILE A 14 17.48 24.46 14.25
N ALA A 15 17.10 25.56 14.91
CA ALA A 15 18.05 26.54 15.42
C ALA A 15 19.01 25.93 16.45
N SER A 16 18.50 25.07 17.34
CA SER A 16 19.31 24.35 18.32
C SER A 16 20.25 23.35 17.63
N ALA A 17 19.71 22.50 16.77
CA ALA A 17 20.45 21.45 16.07
C ALA A 17 21.53 22.01 15.10
N THR A 18 21.29 23.19 14.53
CA THR A 18 22.28 23.90 13.72
C THR A 18 23.55 24.23 14.51
N LYS A 19 23.42 24.48 15.82
CA LYS A 19 24.55 24.79 16.71
C LYS A 19 25.19 23.52 17.29
N THR A 20 24.38 22.55 17.69
CA THR A 20 24.86 21.33 18.39
C THR A 20 25.28 20.21 17.44
N GLY A 21 24.84 20.24 16.18
CA GLY A 21 25.08 19.17 15.21
C GLY A 21 24.08 18.02 15.28
N ASN A 22 22.98 18.16 16.01
CA ASN A 22 21.94 17.13 16.12
C ASN A 22 21.15 16.97 14.81
N TRP A 23 20.41 15.87 14.69
CA TRP A 23 19.56 15.62 13.53
C TRP A 23 18.11 16.00 13.84
N VAL A 24 17.42 16.56 12.85
CA VAL A 24 16.01 16.96 12.97
C VAL A 24 15.21 16.28 11.87
N LEU A 25 14.09 15.63 12.25
CA LEU A 25 13.14 15.03 11.33
C LEU A 25 11.81 15.78 11.41
N LEU A 26 11.41 16.42 10.32
CA LEU A 26 10.11 17.06 10.19
C LEU A 26 9.20 16.20 9.33
N LYS A 27 8.10 15.73 9.92
CA LYS A 27 7.13 14.88 9.23
C LYS A 27 5.99 15.68 8.58
N ASN A 28 5.55 15.23 7.42
CA ASN A 28 4.39 15.72 6.67
C ASN A 28 4.50 17.21 6.32
N VAL A 29 5.66 17.64 5.82
CA VAL A 29 5.94 19.07 5.59
C VAL A 29 5.07 19.68 4.48
N HIS A 30 4.51 18.86 3.59
CA HIS A 30 3.55 19.28 2.56
C HIS A 30 2.26 19.88 3.14
N LEU A 31 1.95 19.63 4.42
CA LEU A 31 0.82 20.26 5.11
C LEU A 31 1.08 21.73 5.50
N ALA A 32 2.32 22.21 5.36
CA ALA A 32 2.74 23.56 5.77
C ALA A 32 3.53 24.28 4.66
N LEU A 33 2.94 24.39 3.47
CA LEU A 33 3.59 24.96 2.27
C LEU A 33 4.13 26.38 2.47
N THR A 34 3.38 27.25 3.16
CA THR A 34 3.82 28.62 3.47
C THR A 34 5.08 28.62 4.33
N TRP A 35 5.14 27.75 5.33
CA TRP A 35 6.31 27.60 6.20
C TRP A 35 7.49 26.99 5.44
N LEU A 36 7.26 26.05 4.52
CA LEU A 36 8.31 25.51 3.65
C LEU A 36 8.98 26.59 2.79
N GLY A 37 8.20 27.54 2.26
CA GLY A 37 8.77 28.70 1.53
C GLY A 37 9.63 29.61 2.42
N GLN A 38 9.31 29.72 3.71
CA GLN A 38 10.14 30.44 4.68
C GLN A 38 11.39 29.63 5.08
N LEU A 39 11.26 28.32 5.22
CA LEU A 39 12.39 27.42 5.48
C LEU A 39 13.42 27.50 4.35
N ASP A 40 12.99 27.45 3.08
CA ASP A 40 13.86 27.57 1.90
C ASP A 40 14.77 28.82 1.98
N LYS A 41 14.19 29.98 2.27
CA LYS A 41 14.94 31.23 2.45
C LYS A 41 15.94 31.16 3.61
N ARG A 42 15.55 30.53 4.72
CA ARG A 42 16.41 30.41 5.92
C ARG A 42 17.60 29.47 5.69
N LEU A 43 17.38 28.38 4.96
CA LEU A 43 18.43 27.40 4.65
C LEU A 43 19.56 28.00 3.80
N HIS A 44 19.25 28.92 2.87
CA HIS A 44 20.26 29.59 2.05
C HIS A 44 21.29 30.38 2.87
N SER A 45 20.87 31.00 3.98
CA SER A 45 21.75 31.79 4.86
C SER A 45 22.29 31.01 6.06
N LEU A 46 21.96 29.72 6.18
CA LEU A 46 22.22 28.95 7.39
C LEU A 46 23.69 28.50 7.46
N LYS A 47 24.43 28.98 8.47
CA LYS A 47 25.73 28.41 8.84
C LYS A 47 25.51 27.29 9.87
N ALA A 48 25.58 26.04 9.42
CA ALA A 48 25.32 24.88 10.26
C ALA A 48 26.58 24.13 10.70
N HIS A 49 26.49 23.49 11.86
CA HIS A 49 27.48 22.53 12.33
C HIS A 49 27.64 21.37 11.33
N GLN A 50 28.87 20.86 11.14
CA GLN A 50 29.17 19.86 10.10
C GLN A 50 28.36 18.55 10.23
N ASN A 51 28.01 18.16 11.46
CA ASN A 51 27.22 16.96 11.76
C ASN A 51 25.70 17.16 11.64
N PHE A 52 25.21 18.40 11.48
CA PHE A 52 23.79 18.70 11.39
C PHE A 52 23.17 18.05 10.14
N ARG A 53 22.01 17.41 10.31
CA ARG A 53 21.20 16.87 9.20
C ARG A 53 19.73 17.21 9.43
N LEU A 54 19.09 17.77 8.41
CA LEU A 54 17.66 18.05 8.39
C LEU A 54 16.97 17.06 7.43
N PHE A 55 16.08 16.24 7.98
CA PHE A 55 15.25 15.32 7.23
C PHE A 55 13.84 15.87 7.14
N LEU A 56 13.27 15.86 5.94
CA LEU A 56 11.90 16.27 5.67
C LEU A 56 11.16 15.09 5.05
N THR A 57 9.98 14.73 5.58
CA THR A 57 9.10 13.74 4.93
C THR A 57 7.89 14.44 4.33
N MET A 58 7.55 14.09 3.10
CA MET A 58 6.38 14.62 2.41
C MET A 58 5.93 13.71 1.27
N GLU A 59 4.66 13.85 0.91
CA GLU A 59 4.12 13.35 -0.34
C GLU A 59 4.50 14.29 -1.50
N THR A 60 4.42 13.78 -2.73
CA THR A 60 4.67 14.58 -3.92
C THR A 60 3.60 15.67 -4.04
N ASN A 61 4.01 16.93 -3.99
CA ASN A 61 3.10 18.05 -4.10
C ASN A 61 3.70 19.15 -4.99
N PRO A 62 3.03 19.58 -6.08
CA PRO A 62 3.57 20.55 -7.03
C PRO A 62 3.77 21.95 -6.43
N LYS A 63 3.20 22.22 -5.24
CA LYS A 63 3.36 23.50 -4.53
C LYS A 63 4.59 23.55 -3.63
N VAL A 64 5.35 22.45 -3.52
CA VAL A 64 6.62 22.43 -2.78
C VAL A 64 7.63 23.33 -3.50
N PRO A 65 8.33 24.24 -2.80
CA PRO A 65 9.31 25.13 -3.43
C PRO A 65 10.40 24.36 -4.17
N VAL A 66 10.58 24.66 -5.46
CA VAL A 66 11.57 23.97 -6.31
C VAL A 66 13.00 24.17 -5.81
N ASN A 67 13.32 25.34 -5.27
CA ASN A 67 14.64 25.64 -4.72
C ASN A 67 14.97 24.74 -3.52
N LEU A 68 13.99 24.45 -2.66
CA LEU A 68 14.16 23.51 -1.57
C LEU A 68 14.50 22.11 -2.08
N LEU A 69 13.84 21.66 -3.15
CA LEU A 69 14.15 20.37 -3.78
C LEU A 69 15.55 20.37 -4.41
N ARG A 70 15.97 21.47 -5.07
CA ARG A 70 17.32 21.61 -5.65
C ARG A 70 18.42 21.59 -4.59
N LEU A 71 18.18 22.17 -3.42
CA LEU A 71 19.12 22.18 -2.30
C LEU A 71 19.17 20.84 -1.54
N SER A 72 18.16 20.00 -1.70
CA SER A 72 18.00 18.78 -0.91
C SER A 72 18.44 17.55 -1.68
N ARG A 73 18.87 16.51 -0.95
CA ARG A 73 18.95 15.16 -1.50
C ARG A 73 17.58 14.51 -1.43
N VAL A 74 16.91 14.42 -2.58
CA VAL A 74 15.56 13.85 -2.67
C VAL A 74 15.65 12.32 -2.73
N LEU A 75 14.95 11.65 -1.81
CA LEU A 75 14.75 10.21 -1.80
C LEU A 75 13.27 9.94 -2.08
N MET A 76 12.98 9.26 -3.17
CA MET A 76 11.61 8.86 -3.52
C MET A 76 11.36 7.45 -2.99
N PHE A 77 10.28 7.30 -2.23
CA PHE A 77 9.82 6.00 -1.73
C PHE A 77 8.50 5.70 -2.44
N GLU A 78 8.51 4.64 -3.24
CA GLU A 78 7.33 4.10 -3.88
C GLU A 78 7.12 2.68 -3.32
N PRO A 79 5.88 2.30 -2.95
CA PRO A 79 5.59 0.92 -2.57
C PRO A 79 6.05 -0.04 -3.66
N GLN A 80 6.65 -1.17 -3.28
CA GLN A 80 7.05 -2.17 -4.25
C GLN A 80 5.80 -2.73 -4.94
N PRO A 81 5.70 -2.66 -6.28
CA PRO A 81 4.55 -3.20 -6.97
C PRO A 81 4.56 -4.73 -6.90
N GLY A 82 3.39 -5.33 -7.03
CA GLY A 82 3.21 -6.77 -7.12
C GLY A 82 2.65 -7.40 -5.84
N ILE A 83 1.83 -8.43 -6.05
CA ILE A 83 1.19 -9.21 -4.97
C ILE A 83 2.23 -9.77 -3.99
N LYS A 84 3.36 -10.29 -4.48
CA LYS A 84 4.39 -10.89 -3.63
C LYS A 84 4.95 -9.90 -2.62
N ALA A 85 5.36 -8.71 -3.08
CA ALA A 85 5.95 -7.70 -2.23
C ALA A 85 4.94 -7.21 -1.17
N ASN A 86 3.70 -6.97 -1.60
CA ASN A 86 2.62 -6.57 -0.69
C ASN A 86 2.35 -7.63 0.38
N LEU A 87 2.24 -8.90 0.00
CA LEU A 87 2.05 -10.01 0.93
C LEU A 87 3.22 -10.14 1.92
N GLN A 88 4.46 -10.00 1.46
CA GLN A 88 5.62 -10.05 2.35
C GLN A 88 5.59 -8.94 3.40
N GLU A 89 5.27 -7.72 2.99
CA GLU A 89 5.16 -6.56 3.88
C GLU A 89 4.01 -6.75 4.88
N SER A 90 2.81 -7.02 4.37
CA SER A 90 1.61 -7.24 5.19
C SER A 90 1.79 -8.34 6.22
N LEU A 91 2.23 -9.54 5.81
CA LEU A 91 2.33 -10.69 6.72
C LEU A 91 3.44 -10.52 7.76
N ARG A 92 4.56 -9.87 7.42
CA ARG A 92 5.63 -9.53 8.39
C ARG A 92 5.20 -8.43 9.34
N GLY A 93 4.33 -7.52 8.91
CA GLY A 93 3.77 -6.44 9.73
C GLY A 93 2.83 -6.93 10.83
N ILE A 94 2.26 -8.13 10.72
CA ILE A 94 1.33 -8.67 11.71
C ILE A 94 2.07 -9.02 13.02
N PRO A 95 1.71 -8.40 14.16
CA PRO A 95 2.39 -8.67 15.42
C PRO A 95 2.19 -10.11 15.92
N ALA A 96 3.26 -10.76 16.39
CA ALA A 96 3.20 -12.12 16.94
C ALA A 96 2.20 -12.25 18.12
N ALA A 97 2.03 -11.19 18.91
CA ALA A 97 1.05 -11.15 20.00
C ALA A 97 -0.41 -11.29 19.50
N ARG A 98 -0.69 -10.84 18.28
CA ARG A 98 -2.02 -10.94 17.65
C ARG A 98 -2.34 -12.39 17.26
N LEU A 99 -1.33 -13.12 16.80
CA LEU A 99 -1.39 -14.54 16.44
C LEU A 99 -1.46 -15.46 17.67
N ALA A 100 -0.77 -15.10 18.76
CA ALA A 100 -0.68 -15.91 19.98
C ALA A 100 -2.01 -16.07 20.74
N LYS A 101 -3.00 -15.21 20.48
CA LYS A 101 -4.32 -15.26 21.12
C LYS A 101 -5.18 -16.47 20.70
N GLY A 102 -4.83 -17.15 19.60
CA GLY A 102 -5.70 -18.16 18.99
C GLY A 102 -7.02 -17.57 18.47
N PRO A 103 -7.91 -18.36 17.86
CA PRO A 103 -7.74 -19.77 17.55
C PRO A 103 -6.74 -19.97 16.40
N THR A 104 -6.29 -21.21 16.19
CA THR A 104 -5.30 -21.59 15.17
C THR A 104 -5.70 -21.13 13.76
N GLU A 105 -7.00 -21.14 13.46
CA GLU A 105 -7.59 -20.74 12.17
C GLU A 105 -7.39 -19.26 11.84
N ARG A 106 -7.00 -18.43 12.81
CA ARG A 106 -6.73 -16.99 12.66
C ARG A 106 -5.64 -16.71 11.63
N ALA A 107 -4.57 -17.50 11.61
CA ALA A 107 -3.45 -17.28 10.69
C ALA A 107 -3.88 -17.39 9.22
N ARG A 108 -4.77 -18.34 8.91
CA ARG A 108 -5.34 -18.52 7.55
C ARG A 108 -6.19 -17.30 7.15
N LEU A 109 -7.00 -16.75 8.05
CA LEU A 109 -7.81 -15.56 7.75
C LEU A 109 -6.95 -14.30 7.59
N TYR A 110 -5.87 -14.16 8.33
CA TYR A 110 -4.92 -13.08 8.12
C TYR A 110 -4.25 -13.15 6.76
N PHE A 111 -3.89 -14.37 6.33
CA PHE A 111 -3.43 -14.59 4.98
C PHE A 111 -4.50 -14.22 3.94
N MET A 112 -5.78 -14.58 4.15
CA MET A 112 -6.88 -14.17 3.25
C MET A 112 -7.07 -12.64 3.18
N VAL A 113 -6.96 -11.94 4.32
CA VAL A 113 -7.01 -10.47 4.37
C VAL A 113 -5.82 -9.85 3.63
N ALA A 114 -4.61 -10.36 3.84
CA ALA A 114 -3.42 -9.90 3.13
C ALA A 114 -3.55 -10.15 1.61
N TRP A 115 -4.08 -11.30 1.21
CA TRP A 115 -4.35 -11.60 -0.19
C TRP A 115 -5.36 -10.63 -0.82
N LEU A 116 -6.50 -10.40 -0.15
CA LEU A 116 -7.48 -9.40 -0.60
C LEU A 116 -6.83 -8.02 -0.74
N HIS A 117 -6.08 -7.60 0.27
CA HIS A 117 -5.43 -6.29 0.29
C HIS A 117 -4.45 -6.12 -0.88
N ALA A 118 -3.61 -7.14 -1.12
CA ALA A 118 -2.67 -7.17 -2.23
C ALA A 118 -3.38 -7.09 -3.60
N VAL A 119 -4.46 -7.86 -3.79
CA VAL A 119 -5.24 -7.85 -5.03
C VAL A 119 -5.89 -6.49 -5.27
N VAL A 120 -6.50 -5.91 -4.23
CA VAL A 120 -7.19 -4.61 -4.32
C VAL A 120 -6.20 -3.49 -4.66
N LEU A 121 -5.02 -3.48 -4.03
CA LEU A 121 -3.96 -2.53 -4.30
C LEU A 121 -3.35 -2.70 -5.69
N GLU A 122 -2.96 -3.92 -6.08
CA GLU A 122 -2.33 -4.14 -7.38
C GLU A 122 -3.29 -3.81 -8.53
N ARG A 123 -4.60 -4.01 -8.36
CA ARG A 123 -5.60 -3.57 -9.34
C ARG A 123 -5.58 -2.05 -9.59
N LEU A 124 -5.17 -1.21 -8.63
CA LEU A 124 -5.04 0.24 -8.86
C LEU A 124 -4.02 0.58 -9.95
N ARG A 125 -3.00 -0.26 -10.15
CA ARG A 125 -2.01 -0.10 -11.22
C ARG A 125 -2.64 -0.17 -12.62
N TYR A 126 -3.78 -0.84 -12.74
CA TYR A 126 -4.47 -1.09 -14.00
C TYR A 126 -5.66 -0.16 -14.25
N VAL A 127 -5.84 0.92 -13.49
CA VAL A 127 -6.91 1.91 -13.76
C VAL A 127 -6.83 2.41 -15.21
N PRO A 128 -7.94 2.44 -15.97
CA PRO A 128 -9.33 2.20 -15.54
C PRO A 128 -9.84 0.75 -15.67
N LEU A 129 -9.01 -0.22 -16.08
CA LEU A 129 -9.42 -1.64 -16.20
C LEU A 129 -9.51 -2.35 -14.83
N GLY A 130 -8.59 -2.02 -13.92
CA GLY A 130 -8.55 -2.61 -12.58
C GLY A 130 -9.61 -2.03 -11.63
N TRP A 131 -9.86 -0.74 -11.73
CA TRP A 131 -10.91 -0.01 -11.03
C TRP A 131 -11.34 1.14 -11.92
N SER A 132 -12.57 1.63 -11.80
CA SER A 132 -12.97 2.81 -12.57
C SER A 132 -12.20 4.07 -12.18
N LYS A 133 -11.73 4.13 -10.92
CA LYS A 133 -10.98 5.26 -10.33
C LYS A 133 -9.80 4.77 -9.50
N ALA A 134 -8.84 5.66 -9.27
CA ALA A 134 -7.74 5.42 -8.34
C ALA A 134 -8.20 5.66 -6.89
N TYR A 135 -8.76 4.63 -6.26
CA TYR A 135 -9.13 4.65 -4.84
C TYR A 135 -7.91 4.63 -3.93
N GLU A 136 -8.04 5.21 -2.73
CA GLU A 136 -6.96 5.30 -1.73
C GLU A 136 -7.07 4.20 -0.67
N PHE A 137 -6.75 2.97 -1.07
CA PHE A 137 -6.57 1.87 -0.12
C PHE A 137 -5.21 1.97 0.56
N ASN A 138 -5.15 1.73 1.87
CA ASN A 138 -3.93 1.87 2.67
C ASN A 138 -3.90 0.87 3.84
N ASP A 139 -2.77 0.83 4.56
CA ASP A 139 -2.52 -0.07 5.68
C ASP A 139 -3.55 0.04 6.81
N SER A 140 -4.18 1.21 6.99
CA SER A 140 -5.24 1.38 7.99
C SER A 140 -6.48 0.57 7.64
N ASP A 141 -6.80 0.44 6.35
CA ASP A 141 -7.92 -0.37 5.89
C ASP A 141 -7.59 -1.87 6.12
N GLN A 142 -6.33 -2.28 5.92
CA GLN A 142 -5.88 -3.62 6.25
C GLN A 142 -5.97 -3.92 7.76
N ASP A 143 -5.49 -3.01 8.62
CA ASP A 143 -5.55 -3.22 10.07
C ASP A 143 -7.01 -3.24 10.58
N CYS A 144 -7.89 -2.44 9.98
CA CYS A 144 -9.33 -2.49 10.25
C CYS A 144 -9.94 -3.84 9.84
N ALA A 145 -9.57 -4.38 8.67
CA ALA A 145 -9.99 -5.70 8.24
C ALA A 145 -9.52 -6.80 9.19
N LEU A 146 -8.24 -6.79 9.58
CA LEU A 146 -7.70 -7.74 10.56
C LEU A 146 -8.40 -7.62 11.92
N SER A 147 -8.75 -6.41 12.34
CA SER A 147 -9.45 -6.17 13.61
C SER A 147 -10.89 -6.67 13.57
N THR A 148 -11.52 -6.59 12.41
CA THR A 148 -12.82 -7.20 12.16
C THR A 148 -12.74 -8.73 12.29
N ILE A 149 -11.70 -9.36 11.73
CA ILE A 149 -11.45 -10.80 11.91
C ILE A 149 -11.23 -11.15 13.38
N ASP A 150 -10.40 -10.40 14.10
CA ASP A 150 -10.17 -10.60 15.53
C ASP A 150 -11.46 -10.60 16.33
N ASN A 151 -12.29 -9.57 16.16
CA ASN A 151 -13.53 -9.42 16.91
C ASN A 151 -14.46 -10.62 16.74
N TRP A 152 -14.62 -11.11 15.50
CA TRP A 152 -15.48 -12.26 15.24
C TRP A 152 -14.87 -13.57 15.74
N LEU A 153 -13.57 -13.78 15.56
CA LEU A 153 -12.88 -14.97 16.06
C LEU A 153 -12.83 -15.03 17.58
N ASP A 154 -12.62 -13.91 18.27
CA ASP A 154 -12.65 -13.84 19.73
C ASP A 154 -14.06 -14.18 20.26
N THR A 155 -15.10 -13.65 19.59
CA THR A 155 -16.51 -13.90 19.93
C THR A 155 -16.91 -15.36 19.76
N VAL A 156 -16.51 -16.00 18.65
CA VAL A 156 -16.86 -17.40 18.35
C VAL A 156 -15.94 -18.39 19.07
N GLY A 157 -14.66 -18.04 19.19
CA GLY A 157 -13.63 -18.87 19.79
C GLY A 157 -13.75 -18.98 21.31
N GLN A 158 -14.14 -17.90 22.01
CA GLN A 158 -14.30 -17.89 23.48
C GLN A 158 -13.10 -18.52 24.22
N GLY A 159 -11.88 -18.25 23.75
CA GLY A 159 -10.63 -18.79 24.33
C GLY A 159 -10.29 -20.24 23.94
N ARG A 160 -11.05 -20.87 23.03
CA ARG A 160 -10.70 -22.20 22.50
C ARG A 160 -9.50 -22.12 21.57
N ALA A 161 -8.70 -23.20 21.57
CA ALA A 161 -7.55 -23.30 20.69
C ALA A 161 -7.91 -23.38 19.20
N ASN A 162 -9.09 -23.93 18.86
CA ASN A 162 -9.55 -24.12 17.49
C ASN A 162 -11.04 -23.77 17.36
N VAL A 163 -11.44 -23.33 16.17
CA VAL A 163 -12.82 -23.00 15.80
C VAL A 163 -13.18 -23.67 14.48
N SER A 164 -14.32 -24.36 14.45
CA SER A 164 -14.86 -24.91 13.19
C SER A 164 -15.19 -23.78 12.22
N PRO A 165 -14.73 -23.84 10.95
CA PRO A 165 -15.01 -22.84 9.93
C PRO A 165 -16.51 -22.52 9.73
N ASP A 166 -17.39 -23.49 9.94
CA ASP A 166 -18.84 -23.33 9.81
C ASP A 166 -19.45 -22.41 10.88
N ARG A 167 -18.73 -22.21 12.00
CA ARG A 167 -19.16 -21.31 13.08
C ARG A 167 -18.74 -19.87 12.86
N ILE A 168 -17.84 -19.62 11.91
CA ILE A 168 -17.36 -18.27 11.60
C ILE A 168 -18.50 -17.51 10.89
N PRO A 169 -18.86 -16.29 11.33
CA PRO A 169 -19.97 -15.53 10.77
C PRO A 169 -19.54 -14.86 9.45
N TRP A 170 -19.45 -15.67 8.39
CA TRP A 170 -18.94 -15.25 7.10
C TRP A 170 -19.73 -14.08 6.49
N ASP A 171 -21.06 -14.10 6.56
CA ASP A 171 -21.89 -13.00 6.08
C ASP A 171 -21.54 -11.67 6.75
N ALA A 172 -21.30 -11.69 8.06
CA ALA A 172 -20.95 -10.48 8.80
C ALA A 172 -19.55 -9.97 8.40
N ILE A 173 -18.57 -10.87 8.27
CA ILE A 173 -17.22 -10.51 7.81
C ILE A 173 -17.29 -9.89 6.41
N ARG A 174 -17.98 -10.55 5.47
CA ARG A 174 -18.10 -10.08 4.09
C ARG A 174 -18.79 -8.73 4.01
N THR A 175 -19.89 -8.57 4.74
CA THR A 175 -20.64 -7.31 4.80
C THR A 175 -19.77 -6.17 5.32
N LEU A 176 -19.03 -6.38 6.41
CA LEU A 176 -18.17 -5.35 6.98
C LEU A 176 -16.99 -5.00 6.05
N LEU A 177 -16.37 -6.00 5.43
CA LEU A 177 -15.28 -5.77 4.47
C LEU A 177 -15.76 -4.98 3.24
N CYS A 178 -16.94 -5.31 2.71
CA CYS A 178 -17.50 -4.64 1.54
C CYS A 178 -18.06 -3.26 1.89
N GLN A 179 -18.88 -3.12 2.93
CA GLN A 179 -19.61 -1.87 3.18
C GLN A 179 -18.82 -0.85 4.00
N SER A 180 -17.97 -1.29 4.93
CA SER A 180 -17.36 -0.40 5.91
C SER A 180 -15.86 -0.24 5.71
N VAL A 181 -15.13 -1.33 5.44
CA VAL A 181 -13.66 -1.28 5.36
C VAL A 181 -13.21 -0.82 3.97
N TYR A 182 -13.34 -1.68 2.96
CA TYR A 182 -12.83 -1.36 1.62
C TYR A 182 -13.86 -0.56 0.82
N GLY A 183 -15.13 -1.00 0.75
CA GLY A 183 -16.11 -0.29 -0.07
C GLY A 183 -16.59 1.03 0.53
N GLY A 184 -16.22 1.37 1.77
CA GLY A 184 -16.36 2.75 2.26
C GLY A 184 -15.58 3.77 1.41
N ARG A 185 -14.56 3.32 0.66
CA ARG A 185 -13.79 4.13 -0.30
C ARG A 185 -14.36 4.10 -1.72
N VAL A 186 -15.21 3.11 -2.03
CA VAL A 186 -15.63 2.80 -3.40
C VAL A 186 -16.99 3.43 -3.66
N ASP A 187 -17.02 4.37 -4.61
CA ASP A 187 -18.20 5.18 -4.92
C ASP A 187 -18.89 4.80 -6.25
N SER A 188 -18.39 3.78 -6.94
CA SER A 188 -18.94 3.26 -8.20
C SER A 188 -19.63 1.92 -7.96
N ASP A 189 -20.89 1.79 -8.38
CA ASP A 189 -21.67 0.54 -8.22
C ASP A 189 -20.99 -0.67 -8.87
N GLY A 190 -20.37 -0.47 -10.04
CA GLY A 190 -19.64 -1.55 -10.72
C GLY A 190 -18.38 -1.98 -9.98
N ASP A 191 -17.69 -1.03 -9.34
CA ASP A 191 -16.51 -1.34 -8.52
C ASP A 191 -16.93 -1.96 -7.17
N GLN A 192 -18.06 -1.56 -6.59
CA GLN A 192 -18.64 -2.22 -5.41
C GLN A 192 -18.93 -3.70 -5.70
N GLN A 193 -19.62 -4.00 -6.80
CA GLN A 193 -19.90 -5.38 -7.21
C GLN A 193 -18.61 -6.18 -7.44
N LEU A 194 -17.59 -5.57 -8.03
CA LEU A 194 -16.28 -6.20 -8.21
C LEU A 194 -15.61 -6.53 -6.87
N LEU A 195 -15.61 -5.59 -5.92
CA LEU A 195 -15.08 -5.80 -4.57
C LEU A 195 -15.83 -6.94 -3.87
N GLU A 196 -17.17 -6.93 -3.92
CA GLU A 196 -18.02 -7.98 -3.37
C GLU A 196 -17.67 -9.35 -3.97
N ASN A 197 -17.44 -9.43 -5.29
CA ASN A 197 -17.03 -10.68 -5.93
C ASN A 197 -15.68 -11.20 -5.43
N PHE A 198 -14.72 -10.34 -5.07
CA PHE A 198 -13.48 -10.78 -4.44
C PHE A 198 -13.73 -11.26 -3.02
N VAL A 199 -14.40 -10.45 -2.20
CA VAL A 199 -14.68 -10.76 -0.81
C VAL A 199 -15.50 -12.06 -0.67
N ASN A 200 -16.56 -12.22 -1.45
CA ASN A 200 -17.39 -13.43 -1.48
C ASN A 200 -16.60 -14.68 -1.88
N SER A 201 -15.63 -14.54 -2.79
CA SER A 201 -14.82 -15.67 -3.23
C SER A 201 -13.76 -16.12 -2.22
N PHE A 202 -13.23 -15.20 -1.42
CA PHE A 202 -12.14 -15.48 -0.47
C PHE A 202 -12.64 -15.79 0.94
N PHE A 203 -13.71 -15.13 1.40
CA PHE A 203 -14.19 -15.23 2.79
C PHE A 203 -15.42 -16.12 2.88
N ARG A 204 -15.18 -17.43 2.83
CA ARG A 204 -16.18 -18.50 2.92
C ARG A 204 -15.55 -19.72 3.61
N ALA A 205 -16.35 -20.64 4.15
CA ALA A 205 -15.86 -21.77 4.94
C ALA A 205 -14.84 -22.63 4.15
N GLU A 206 -15.06 -22.74 2.85
CA GLU A 206 -14.24 -23.46 1.87
C GLU A 206 -12.82 -22.90 1.76
N CYS A 207 -12.53 -21.69 2.26
CA CYS A 207 -11.16 -21.17 2.30
C CYS A 207 -10.24 -21.99 3.22
N TYR A 208 -10.81 -22.88 4.04
CA TYR A 208 -10.11 -23.88 4.84
C TYR A 208 -10.04 -25.27 4.18
N ASP A 209 -10.67 -25.46 3.02
CA ASP A 209 -10.60 -26.73 2.29
C ASP A 209 -9.21 -26.93 1.69
N LEU A 210 -8.84 -28.20 1.54
CA LEU A 210 -7.60 -28.58 0.86
C LEU A 210 -7.62 -28.12 -0.59
N ASN A 211 -6.50 -27.56 -1.03
CA ASN A 211 -6.33 -27.03 -2.38
C ASN A 211 -7.28 -25.88 -2.74
N PHE A 212 -7.66 -25.07 -1.76
CA PHE A 212 -8.48 -23.87 -2.00
C PHE A 212 -7.81 -22.96 -3.05
N LYS A 213 -8.53 -22.64 -4.12
CA LYS A 213 -8.01 -21.82 -5.22
C LYS A 213 -8.17 -20.34 -4.91
N LEU A 214 -7.05 -19.62 -4.85
CA LEU A 214 -7.00 -18.15 -4.79
C LEU A 214 -7.30 -17.54 -6.17
N VAL A 215 -6.87 -18.22 -7.23
CA VAL A 215 -7.04 -17.80 -8.62
C VAL A 215 -7.60 -18.98 -9.40
N GLU A 216 -8.80 -18.81 -9.94
CA GLU A 216 -9.40 -19.74 -10.89
C GLU A 216 -8.94 -19.40 -12.31
N THR A 217 -8.47 -20.41 -13.04
CA THR A 217 -8.03 -20.31 -14.43
C THR A 217 -8.96 -21.13 -15.32
N SER A 218 -9.04 -20.76 -16.60
CA SER A 218 -9.73 -21.54 -17.63
C SER A 218 -9.10 -22.93 -17.79
N GLU A 219 -9.87 -23.89 -18.30
CA GLU A 219 -9.49 -25.30 -18.41
C GLU A 219 -8.09 -25.49 -19.03
N GLY A 220 -7.16 -26.10 -18.27
CA GLY A 220 -5.82 -26.49 -18.73
C GLY A 220 -4.64 -25.82 -17.99
N GLU A 221 -4.84 -24.67 -17.35
CA GLU A 221 -3.81 -24.02 -16.53
C GLU A 221 -4.01 -24.33 -15.04
N GLN A 222 -2.93 -24.62 -14.32
CA GLN A 222 -2.99 -24.76 -12.86
C GLN A 222 -3.21 -23.37 -12.24
N GLY A 223 -4.40 -23.17 -11.64
CA GLY A 223 -4.71 -21.99 -10.85
C GLY A 223 -3.80 -21.87 -9.62
N LEU A 224 -3.82 -20.70 -8.97
CA LEU A 224 -3.04 -20.50 -7.75
C LEU A 224 -3.80 -21.04 -6.55
N VAL A 225 -3.16 -21.94 -5.81
CA VAL A 225 -3.72 -22.58 -4.61
C VAL A 225 -3.16 -21.94 -3.36
N ALA A 226 -4.01 -21.72 -2.36
CA ALA A 226 -3.62 -21.20 -1.06
C ALA A 226 -2.69 -22.18 -0.33
N PRO A 227 -1.66 -21.71 0.40
CA PRO A 227 -0.77 -22.58 1.16
C PRO A 227 -1.51 -23.26 2.30
N GLU A 228 -1.27 -24.56 2.46
CA GLU A 228 -1.70 -25.27 3.64
C GLU A 228 -0.81 -24.92 4.84
N GLY A 229 -1.44 -24.54 5.94
CA GLY A 229 -0.69 -24.11 7.10
C GLY A 229 -1.56 -23.46 8.17
N THR A 230 -1.01 -23.47 9.38
CA THR A 230 -1.61 -22.85 10.57
C THR A 230 -0.67 -21.84 11.21
N LYS A 231 0.59 -21.77 10.76
CA LYS A 231 1.60 -20.84 11.26
C LYS A 231 1.94 -19.80 10.22
N MET A 232 2.15 -18.56 10.67
CA MET A 232 2.55 -17.44 9.80
C MET A 232 3.81 -17.73 8.98
N SER A 233 4.75 -18.51 9.53
CA SER A 233 5.96 -18.90 8.80
C SER A 233 5.68 -19.70 7.52
N GLN A 234 4.68 -20.58 7.53
CA GLN A 234 4.31 -21.40 6.37
C GLN A 234 3.71 -20.54 5.27
N PHE A 235 2.88 -19.56 5.63
CA PHE A 235 2.35 -18.57 4.69
C PHE A 235 3.48 -17.73 4.07
N LEU A 236 4.45 -17.29 4.88
CA LEU A 236 5.61 -16.54 4.40
C LEU A 236 6.52 -17.36 3.49
N GLU A 237 6.74 -18.65 3.78
CA GLU A 237 7.50 -19.58 2.94
C GLU A 237 6.85 -19.69 1.55
N TRP A 238 5.54 -19.94 1.49
CA TRP A 238 4.80 -19.96 0.23
C TRP A 238 4.85 -18.64 -0.53
N VAL A 239 4.73 -17.50 0.16
CA VAL A 239 4.85 -16.18 -0.48
C VAL A 239 6.22 -15.99 -1.12
N ASN A 240 7.30 -16.53 -0.53
CA ASN A 240 8.64 -16.42 -1.10
C ASN A 240 8.80 -17.20 -2.41
N GLU A 241 8.01 -18.26 -2.62
CA GLU A 241 7.98 -19.07 -3.83
C GLU A 241 7.20 -18.41 -4.98
N LEU A 242 6.40 -17.37 -4.70
CA LEU A 242 5.68 -16.64 -5.73
C LEU A 242 6.65 -15.94 -6.71
N PRO A 243 6.26 -15.77 -7.97
CA PRO A 243 7.02 -14.96 -8.91
C PRO A 243 7.03 -13.49 -8.49
N GLU A 244 8.12 -12.79 -8.81
CA GLU A 244 8.22 -11.33 -8.62
C GLU A 244 7.24 -10.54 -9.50
N ARG A 245 6.76 -11.16 -10.59
CA ARG A 245 5.74 -10.60 -11.47
C ARG A 245 4.62 -11.61 -11.65
N GLU A 246 3.47 -11.27 -11.12
CA GLU A 246 2.24 -12.03 -11.24
C GLU A 246 1.61 -11.86 -12.64
N PRO A 247 0.91 -12.88 -13.14
CA PRO A 247 0.00 -12.74 -14.26
C PRO A 247 -1.19 -11.82 -13.92
N PRO A 248 -1.67 -10.95 -14.83
CA PRO A 248 -2.88 -10.16 -14.62
C PRO A 248 -4.14 -10.99 -14.31
N THR A 249 -4.14 -12.26 -14.71
CA THR A 249 -5.24 -13.21 -14.43
C THR A 249 -5.42 -13.45 -12.93
N TRP A 250 -4.38 -13.28 -12.11
CA TRP A 250 -4.49 -13.34 -10.64
C TRP A 250 -5.40 -12.24 -10.09
N LEU A 251 -5.45 -11.13 -10.80
CA LEU A 251 -6.30 -9.99 -10.48
C LEU A 251 -7.67 -10.11 -11.14
N ARG A 252 -8.04 -11.22 -11.80
CA ARG A 252 -9.22 -11.34 -12.67
C ARG A 252 -9.22 -10.33 -13.82
N LEU A 253 -8.04 -10.01 -14.35
CA LEU A 253 -7.89 -9.22 -15.57
C LEU A 253 -7.51 -10.13 -16.74
N PRO A 254 -7.88 -9.76 -17.98
CA PRO A 254 -7.41 -10.49 -19.14
C PRO A 254 -5.88 -10.41 -19.23
N ALA A 255 -5.22 -11.46 -19.74
CA ALA A 255 -3.77 -11.50 -19.91
C ALA A 255 -3.23 -10.31 -20.75
N THR A 256 -4.06 -9.72 -21.60
CA THR A 256 -3.73 -8.53 -22.41
C THR A 256 -3.62 -7.24 -21.59
N ALA A 257 -4.09 -7.20 -20.34
CA ALA A 257 -4.09 -5.99 -19.51
C ALA A 257 -2.66 -5.43 -19.31
N GLU A 258 -1.67 -6.29 -19.07
CA GLU A 258 -0.28 -5.85 -18.90
C GLU A 258 0.29 -5.23 -20.18
N ARG A 259 -0.13 -5.74 -21.35
CA ARG A 259 0.26 -5.16 -22.65
C ARG A 259 -0.32 -3.75 -22.82
N VAL A 260 -1.57 -3.53 -22.42
CA VAL A 260 -2.19 -2.19 -22.47
C VAL A 260 -1.46 -1.23 -21.55
N LEU A 261 -1.19 -1.64 -20.30
CA LEU A 261 -0.44 -0.83 -19.34
C LEU A 261 0.98 -0.49 -19.86
N SER A 262 1.71 -1.49 -20.37
CA SER A 262 3.05 -1.30 -20.92
C SER A 262 3.06 -0.33 -22.10
N THR A 263 2.05 -0.42 -22.97
CA THR A 263 1.88 0.49 -24.10
C THR A 263 1.63 1.92 -23.62
N HIS A 264 0.75 2.12 -22.63
CA HIS A 264 0.50 3.44 -22.06
C HIS A 264 1.74 4.06 -21.39
N LYS A 265 2.49 3.25 -20.63
CA LYS A 265 3.78 3.66 -20.04
C LYS A 265 4.78 4.06 -21.12
N ALA A 266 4.90 3.28 -22.20
CA ALA A 266 5.77 3.58 -23.33
C ALA A 266 5.40 4.90 -24.02
N ILE A 267 4.12 5.12 -24.31
CA ILE A 267 3.63 6.37 -24.92
C ILE A 267 3.92 7.57 -24.01
N THR A 268 3.67 7.42 -22.70
CA THR A 268 3.95 8.48 -21.71
C THR A 268 5.44 8.80 -21.63
N MET A 269 6.29 7.76 -21.63
CA MET A 269 7.74 7.92 -21.65
C MET A 269 8.20 8.64 -22.93
N LEU A 270 7.73 8.22 -24.11
CA LEU A 270 8.07 8.85 -25.38
C LEU A 270 7.63 10.32 -25.41
N SER A 271 6.44 10.63 -24.89
CA SER A 271 5.96 12.01 -24.76
C SER A 271 6.87 12.86 -23.87
N LYS A 272 7.33 12.32 -22.72
CA LYS A 272 8.29 12.99 -21.84
C LYS A 272 9.64 13.21 -22.53
N VAL A 273 10.17 12.20 -23.22
CA VAL A 273 11.44 12.31 -23.97
C VAL A 273 11.33 13.36 -25.08
N LYS A 274 10.21 13.39 -25.82
CA LYS A 274 9.97 14.39 -26.85
C LYS A 274 9.98 15.82 -26.30
N LYS A 275 9.36 16.04 -25.13
CA LYS A 275 9.37 17.34 -24.46
C LYS A 275 10.78 17.76 -24.01
N ILE A 276 11.58 16.82 -23.50
CA ILE A 276 12.96 17.11 -23.13
C ILE A 276 13.75 17.48 -24.37
N LYS A 277 13.61 16.73 -25.47
CA LYS A 277 14.31 17.01 -26.71
C LYS A 277 13.96 18.38 -27.29
N SER A 278 12.68 18.73 -27.36
CA SER A 278 12.29 20.05 -27.90
C SER A 278 12.89 21.20 -27.11
N LEU A 279 12.96 21.08 -25.78
CA LEU A 279 13.56 22.12 -24.94
C LEU A 279 15.08 22.25 -25.14
N VAL A 280 15.76 21.15 -25.46
CA VAL A 280 17.21 21.18 -25.76
C VAL A 280 17.45 21.79 -27.15
N ASP A 281 16.66 21.38 -28.14
CA ASP A 281 16.78 21.90 -29.50
C ASP A 281 16.48 23.42 -29.54
N ASP A 282 15.51 23.91 -28.74
CA ASP A 282 15.18 25.34 -28.61
C ASP A 282 16.32 26.15 -27.93
N ASP A 283 17.04 25.56 -26.94
CA ASP A 283 18.18 26.22 -26.26
C ASP A 283 19.41 26.36 -27.17
N ASP A 284 19.57 25.47 -28.17
CA ASP A 284 20.70 25.48 -29.11
C ASP A 284 20.51 26.49 -30.27
N ASP A 285 19.27 26.84 -30.64
CA ASP A 285 18.95 27.81 -31.69
C ASP A 285 19.05 29.29 -31.20
N ASP A 286 19.07 29.52 -29.88
CA ASP A 286 19.17 30.85 -29.24
C ASP A 286 20.62 31.26 -28.85
N MET A 287 21.64 30.45 -29.18
CA MET A 287 23.09 30.72 -28.97
C MET A 287 23.85 31.03 -30.26
#